data_AF-A0A967R7X2-F1
#
_entry.id   AF-A0A967R7X2-F1
#
_cell.length_a   1.000
_cell.length_b   1.000
_cell.length_c   1.000
_cell.angle_alpha   90.00
_cell.angle_beta   90.00
_cell.angle_gamma   90.00
#
_symmetry.space_group_name_H-M   'P 1'
#
loop_
_entity.id
_entity.type
_entity.pdbx_description
1 polymer ?
#
loop_
_entity_poly.entity_id
_entity_poly.type
_entity_poly.pdbx_seq_one_letter_code
_entity_poly.pdbx_strand_id
1 'polypeptide(L)'
;MIDKPGVLAAITEQLAEAGVHIEALAAFGTGDDAQVRILPDDADAVRHVLRADGLRFEEREVITTILPHRAEAMASFARRLAEGSVN
;
A
#
# COMPACT_ATOMS: atom_id res chain seq x y z
N MET A 1 -12.61 -3.76 2.05
CA MET A 1 -13.21 -4.11 0.73
C MET A 1 -13.63 -5.57 0.78
N ILE A 2 -14.48 -6.06 -0.11
CA ILE A 2 -14.77 -7.51 -0.14
C ILE A 2 -13.60 -8.27 -0.74
N ASP A 3 -13.19 -9.37 -0.09
CA ASP A 3 -12.17 -10.29 -0.63
C ASP A 3 -12.82 -11.24 -1.64
N LYS A 4 -12.75 -10.87 -2.91
CA LYS A 4 -13.20 -11.72 -4.01
C LYS A 4 -12.35 -11.49 -5.26
N PRO A 5 -12.24 -12.50 -6.14
CA PRO A 5 -11.56 -12.35 -7.42
C PRO A 5 -12.05 -11.12 -8.20
N GLY A 6 -11.10 -10.38 -8.78
CA GLY A 6 -11.36 -9.21 -9.63
C GLY A 6 -11.46 -7.86 -8.92
N VAL A 7 -11.66 -7.81 -7.60
CA VAL A 7 -11.77 -6.52 -6.88
C VAL A 7 -10.47 -5.73 -6.91
N LEU A 8 -9.34 -6.38 -6.65
CA LEU A 8 -8.03 -5.72 -6.73
C LEU A 8 -7.74 -5.26 -8.17
N ALA A 9 -8.06 -6.09 -9.17
CA ALA A 9 -7.87 -5.76 -10.58
C ALA A 9 -8.64 -4.49 -10.96
N ALA A 10 -9.94 -4.42 -10.64
CA ALA A 10 -10.78 -3.27 -10.93
C ALA A 10 -10.20 -1.96 -10.38
N ILE A 11 -9.74 -1.95 -9.13
CA ILE A 11 -9.15 -0.74 -8.53
C ILE A 11 -7.82 -0.38 -9.20
N THR A 12 -6.96 -1.36 -9.48
CA THR A 12 -5.68 -1.06 -10.16
C THR A 12 -5.88 -0.59 -11.60
N GLU A 13 -6.91 -1.07 -12.29
CA GLU A 13 -7.29 -0.61 -13.64
C GLU A 13 -7.77 0.85 -13.60
N GLN A 14 -8.64 1.20 -12.65
CA GLN A 14 -9.12 2.57 -12.46
C GLN A 14 -7.98 3.56 -12.17
N LEU A 15 -7.03 3.16 -11.33
CA LEU A 15 -5.84 3.98 -11.06
C LEU A 15 -4.96 4.12 -12.31
N ALA A 16 -4.80 3.07 -13.10
CA ALA A 16 -4.05 3.11 -14.35
C ALA A 16 -4.72 4.01 -15.40
N GLU A 17 -6.06 3.99 -15.51
CA GLU A 17 -6.83 4.89 -16.38
C GLU A 17 -6.65 6.37 -16.00
N ALA A 18 -6.44 6.66 -14.72
CA ALA A 18 -6.11 7.98 -14.21
C ALA A 18 -4.63 8.37 -14.36
N GLY A 19 -3.80 7.48 -14.93
CA GLY A 19 -2.37 7.73 -15.14
C GLY A 19 -1.51 7.60 -13.88
N VAL A 20 -2.00 6.96 -12.83
CA VAL A 20 -1.26 6.77 -11.57
C VAL A 20 -0.28 5.60 -11.70
N HIS A 21 0.97 5.82 -11.31
CA HIS A 21 1.96 4.75 -11.14
C HIS A 21 1.98 4.26 -9.68
N ILE A 22 2.02 2.94 -9.48
CA ILE A 22 2.08 2.34 -8.14
C ILE A 22 3.51 1.89 -7.86
N GLU A 23 4.20 2.58 -6.95
CA GLU A 23 5.58 2.25 -6.54
C GLU A 23 5.65 1.00 -5.67
N ALA A 24 4.65 0.82 -4.79
CA ALA A 24 4.54 -0.36 -3.94
C ALA A 24 3.07 -0.70 -3.64
N LEU A 25 2.79 -1.99 -3.48
CA LEU A 25 1.46 -2.49 -3.15
C LEU A 25 1.57 -3.62 -2.13
N ALA A 26 0.72 -3.57 -1.11
CA ALA A 26 0.48 -4.69 -0.20
C ALA A 26 -1.03 -4.91 -0.09
N ALA A 27 -1.48 -6.13 -0.36
CA ALA A 27 -2.88 -6.52 -0.21
C ALA A 27 -2.97 -7.78 0.66
N PHE A 28 -3.92 -7.78 1.59
CA PHE A 28 -4.14 -8.89 2.49
C PHE A 28 -5.62 -9.01 2.84
N GLY A 29 -6.13 -10.25 2.79
CA GLY A 29 -7.49 -10.63 3.14
C GLY A 29 -7.58 -11.20 4.55
N THR A 30 -8.73 -11.04 5.19
CA THR A 30 -9.09 -11.67 6.46
C THR A 30 -10.59 -11.98 6.42
N GLY A 31 -10.93 -13.26 6.24
CA GLY A 31 -12.31 -13.66 6.00
C GLY A 31 -12.84 -13.07 4.70
N ASP A 32 -14.00 -12.43 4.76
CA ASP A 32 -14.61 -11.77 3.59
C ASP A 32 -14.10 -10.33 3.37
N ASP A 33 -13.21 -9.84 4.24
CA ASP A 33 -12.67 -8.48 4.16
C ASP A 33 -11.24 -8.47 3.60
N ALA A 34 -10.94 -7.50 2.74
CA ALA A 34 -9.61 -7.21 2.21
C ALA A 34 -9.18 -5.78 2.51
N GLN A 35 -7.89 -5.62 2.82
CA GLN A 35 -7.17 -4.35 2.86
C GLN A 35 -6.17 -4.29 1.70
N VAL A 36 -6.11 -3.13 1.05
CA VAL A 36 -5.11 -2.80 0.04
C VAL A 36 -4.42 -1.52 0.49
N ARG A 37 -3.09 -1.55 0.50
CA ARG A 37 -2.23 -0.40 0.73
C ARG A 37 -1.39 -0.18 -0.51
N ILE A 38 -1.38 1.06 -0.98
CA ILE A 38 -0.60 1.48 -2.14
C ILE A 38 0.30 2.64 -1.76
N LEU A 39 1.49 2.67 -2.34
CA LEU A 39 2.34 3.83 -2.41
C LEU A 39 2.28 4.34 -3.85
N PRO A 40 1.44 5.35 -4.15
CA PRO A 40 1.35 5.93 -5.48
C PRO A 40 2.43 7.00 -5.69
N ASP A 41 2.75 7.29 -6.94
CA ASP A 41 3.55 8.45 -7.33
C ASP A 41 2.78 9.77 -7.18
N ASP A 42 1.45 9.73 -7.33
CA ASP A 42 0.54 10.86 -7.13
C ASP A 42 -0.63 10.49 -6.19
N ALA A 43 -0.51 10.88 -4.92
CA ALA A 43 -1.53 10.64 -3.91
C ALA A 43 -2.81 11.47 -4.13
N ASP A 44 -2.72 12.64 -4.77
CA ASP A 44 -3.88 13.49 -5.04
C ASP A 44 -4.74 12.91 -6.17
N ALA A 45 -4.12 12.37 -7.21
CA ALA A 45 -4.81 11.64 -8.28
C ALA A 45 -5.54 10.40 -7.73
N VAL A 46 -4.87 9.59 -6.89
CA VAL A 46 -5.50 8.44 -6.21
C VAL A 46 -6.71 8.88 -5.39
N ARG A 47 -6.54 9.92 -4.57
CA ARG A 47 -7.62 10.47 -3.74
C ARG A 47 -8.82 10.89 -4.59
N HIS A 48 -8.59 11.49 -5.75
CA HIS A 48 -9.67 11.86 -6.66
C HIS A 48 -10.43 10.63 -7.17
N VAL A 49 -9.72 9.62 -7.67
CA VAL A 49 -10.31 8.37 -8.18
C VAL A 49 -11.11 7.65 -7.11
N LEU A 50 -10.51 7.42 -5.93
CA LEU A 50 -11.17 6.69 -4.84
C LEU A 50 -12.43 7.42 -4.32
N ARG A 51 -12.39 8.75 -4.26
CA ARG A 51 -13.57 9.56 -3.88
C ARG A 51 -14.67 9.51 -4.93
N ALA A 52 -14.32 9.55 -6.22
CA ALA A 52 -15.29 9.48 -7.31
C ALA A 52 -16.07 8.15 -7.29
N ASP A 53 -15.41 7.06 -6.90
CA ASP A 53 -16.00 5.73 -6.79
C ASP A 53 -16.67 5.44 -5.42
N GLY A 54 -16.69 6.42 -4.52
CA GLY A 54 -17.26 6.27 -3.18
C GLY A 54 -16.51 5.26 -2.30
N LEU A 55 -15.25 4.96 -2.61
CA LEU A 55 -14.40 4.06 -1.84
C LEU A 55 -13.88 4.77 -0.59
N ARG A 56 -13.99 4.10 0.57
CA ARG A 56 -13.40 4.58 1.82
C ARG A 56 -11.92 4.25 1.84
N PHE A 57 -11.10 5.23 2.21
CA PHE A 57 -9.65 5.07 2.35
C PHE A 57 -9.12 5.89 3.52
N GLU A 58 -7.93 5.53 3.98
CA GLU A 58 -7.11 6.30 4.90
C GLU A 58 -5.76 6.56 4.24
N GLU A 59 -5.14 7.68 4.59
CA GLU A 59 -3.80 8.04 4.11
C GLU A 59 -2.87 8.24 5.29
N ARG A 60 -1.62 7.81 5.11
CA ARG A 60 -0.55 7.94 6.10
C ARG A 60 0.76 8.17 5.36
N GLU A 61 1.58 9.06 5.89
CA GLU A 61 2.95 9.22 5.41
C GLU A 61 3.76 7.97 5.74
N VAL A 62 4.61 7.54 4.80
CA VAL A 62 5.48 6.39 4.95
C VAL A 62 6.91 6.78 4.59
N ILE A 63 7.88 6.14 5.25
CA ILE A 63 9.30 6.28 4.94
C ILE A 63 9.75 5.01 4.23
N THR A 64 10.36 5.17 3.06
CA THR A 64 10.96 4.06 2.31
C THR A 64 12.47 4.05 2.47
N THR A 65 13.06 2.86 2.44
CA THR A 65 14.51 2.69 2.47
C THR A 65 14.89 1.38 1.80
N ILE A 66 16.15 1.27 1.37
CA ILE A 66 16.67 0.07 0.71
C ILE A 66 17.55 -0.67 1.71
N LEU A 67 17.29 -1.96 1.87
CA LEU A 67 18.11 -2.84 2.71
C LEU A 67 19.11 -3.63 1.86
N PRO A 68 20.32 -3.92 2.38
CA PRO A 68 21.26 -4.81 1.71
C PRO A 68 20.64 -6.18 1.41
N HIS A 69 20.96 -6.76 0.25
CA HIS A 69 20.46 -8.07 -0.16
C HIS A 69 21.18 -9.22 0.57
N ARG A 70 20.84 -9.44 1.84
CA ARG A 70 21.36 -10.52 2.69
C ARG A 70 20.39 -10.85 3.83
N ALA A 71 20.47 -12.08 4.35
CA ALA A 71 19.50 -12.63 5.30
C ALA A 71 19.33 -11.79 6.58
N GLU A 72 20.40 -11.18 7.10
CA GLU A 72 20.36 -10.48 8.39
C GLU A 72 19.93 -9.01 8.26
N ALA A 73 19.75 -8.48 7.04
CA ALA A 73 19.49 -7.07 6.82
C ALA A 73 18.18 -6.61 7.48
N MET A 74 17.08 -7.35 7.27
CA MET A 74 15.79 -7.02 7.88
C MET A 74 15.81 -7.23 9.40
N ALA A 75 16.47 -8.28 9.89
CA ALA A 75 16.58 -8.54 11.32
C ALA A 75 17.35 -7.42 12.06
N SER A 76 18.46 -6.95 11.48
CA SER A 76 19.23 -5.82 12.03
C SER A 76 18.46 -4.51 11.95
N PHE A 77 17.74 -4.25 10.84
CA PHE A 77 16.90 -3.07 10.70
C PHE A 77 15.79 -3.03 11.75
N ALA A 78 15.03 -4.11 11.90
CA ALA A 78 13.98 -4.21 12.92
C ALA A 78 14.52 -4.07 14.35
N ARG A 79 15.73 -4.59 14.63
CA ARG A 79 16.39 -4.41 15.93
C ARG A 79 16.64 -2.94 16.24
N ARG A 80 17.14 -2.17 15.26
CA ARG A 80 17.41 -0.74 15.41
C ARG A 80 16.14 0.08 15.60
N LEU A 81 15.04 -0.28 14.93
CA LEU A 81 13.74 0.35 15.17
C LEU A 81 13.27 0.15 16.61
N ALA A 82 13.36 -1.09 17.12
CA ALA A 82 12.97 -1.42 18.48
C ALA A 82 13.83 -0.68 19.53
N GLU A 83 15.16 -0.60 19.32
CA GLU A 83 16.07 0.17 20.18
C GLU A 83 15.73 1.67 20.18
N GLY A 84 15.23 2.19 19.06
CA GLY A 84 14.73 3.56 18.91
C GLY A 84 13.29 3.77 19.41
N SER A 85 12.63 2.77 20.00
CA SER A 85 11.21 2.81 20.38
C SER A 85 10.26 3.15 19.22
N VAL A 86 10.62 2.71 18.00
CA VAL A 86 9.79 2.83 16.80
C VAL A 86 9.04 1.51 16.58
N ASN A 87 7.72 1.60 16.38
CA ASN A 87 6.81 0.48 16.11
C ASN A 87 6.47 0.38 14.62
#